data_AF-A0A0A9DW46-F1
#
_entry.id   AF-A0A0A9DW46-F1
#
_cell.length_a   1.000
_cell.length_b   1.000
_cell.length_c   1.000
_cell.angle_alpha   90.00
_cell.angle_beta   90.00
_cell.angle_gamma   90.00
#
_symmetry.space_group_name_H-M   'P 1'
#
loop_
_entity.id
_entity.type
_entity.pdbx_description
1 polymer ?
#
loop_
_entity_poly.entity_id
_entity_poly.type
_entity_poly.pdbx_seq_one_letter_code
_entity_poly.pdbx_strand_id
1 'polypeptide(L)'
;MLHELKVLIQKRASRTVPEGGGVHEVTRYVMNYIRLLLHHRSSIGFILAHNDGENKSTDSLDHIVQDLIICLEAMLNRAAETYDSGDLQCFFLMNNLHFVVKQVEGLELSPFLGHTWVQVHKDFIDQFMETYVDLSWGPVVSSLSTSRSTLGRCFRQPSNTGRFCLQFDSTYYNQEHWKVEDPLLREVVRRAVCNKVISAYQAHFKKSGKVQRQYDRYTPELLEVQLMHLFEGRPG
;
A
#
# COMPACT_ATOMS: atom_id res chain seq x y z
N MET A 1 -17.28 -26.54 -5.47
CA MET A 1 -15.87 -26.25 -5.13
C MET A 1 -15.38 -24.88 -5.59
N LEU A 2 -15.15 -24.59 -6.89
CA LEU A 2 -14.66 -23.26 -7.33
C LEU A 2 -15.64 -22.11 -7.07
N HIS A 3 -16.93 -22.34 -7.31
CA HIS A 3 -17.98 -21.38 -6.99
C HIS A 3 -18.06 -21.09 -5.48
N GLU A 4 -17.94 -22.11 -4.62
CA GLU A 4 -17.91 -21.95 -3.17
C GLU A 4 -16.67 -21.18 -2.70
N LEU A 5 -15.50 -21.45 -3.30
CA LEU A 5 -14.29 -20.70 -3.01
C LEU A 5 -14.43 -19.22 -3.40
N LYS A 6 -14.99 -18.92 -4.58
CA LYS A 6 -15.29 -17.54 -5.00
C LYS A 6 -16.25 -16.85 -4.02
N VAL A 7 -17.31 -17.53 -3.61
CA VAL A 7 -18.28 -17.04 -2.62
C VAL A 7 -17.61 -16.84 -1.25
N LEU A 8 -16.70 -17.71 -0.83
CA LEU A 8 -15.97 -17.59 0.42
C LEU A 8 -14.96 -16.43 0.41
N ILE A 9 -14.26 -16.22 -0.70
CA ILE A 9 -13.36 -15.05 -0.89
C ILE A 9 -14.16 -13.76 -0.73
N GLN A 10 -15.30 -13.67 -1.41
CA GLN A 10 -16.17 -12.49 -1.33
C GLN A 10 -16.80 -12.29 0.06
N LYS A 11 -17.18 -13.37 0.76
CA LYS A 11 -17.79 -13.30 2.10
C LYS A 11 -16.79 -13.07 3.23
N ARG A 12 -15.52 -13.49 3.11
CA ARG A 12 -14.50 -13.28 4.15
C ARG A 12 -13.90 -11.88 4.12
N ALA A 13 -13.89 -11.24 2.95
CA ALA A 13 -13.51 -9.85 2.77
C ALA A 13 -14.22 -8.88 3.71
N SER A 14 -15.48 -9.15 4.05
CA SER A 14 -16.32 -8.25 4.81
C SER A 14 -16.16 -8.37 6.34
N ARG A 15 -15.29 -9.25 6.84
CA ARG A 15 -15.21 -9.53 8.28
C ARG A 15 -14.22 -8.64 9.02
N THR A 16 -13.01 -8.44 8.52
CA THR A 16 -11.97 -7.63 9.19
C THR A 16 -10.86 -7.25 8.21
N VAL A 17 -10.61 -5.96 8.00
CA VAL A 17 -9.41 -5.46 7.30
C VAL A 17 -8.27 -5.19 8.27
N PRO A 18 -6.98 -5.32 7.86
CA PRO A 18 -5.86 -5.03 8.74
C PRO A 18 -5.80 -3.55 9.15
N GLU A 19 -5.82 -3.23 10.44
CA GLU A 19 -5.84 -1.84 10.94
C GLU A 19 -4.78 -0.91 10.30
N GLY A 20 -3.59 -1.44 10.00
CA GLY A 20 -2.48 -0.70 9.38
C GLY A 20 -2.29 -0.90 7.88
N GLY A 21 -3.33 -1.36 7.16
CA GLY A 21 -3.29 -1.48 5.70
C GLY A 21 -2.30 -2.54 5.17
N GLY A 22 -1.93 -3.52 6.00
CA GLY A 22 -1.02 -4.59 5.59
C GLY A 22 -1.62 -5.59 4.59
N VAL A 23 -0.85 -6.61 4.22
CA VAL A 23 -1.34 -7.69 3.36
C VAL A 23 -2.46 -8.46 4.06
N HIS A 24 -3.62 -8.53 3.39
CA HIS A 24 -4.82 -9.19 3.88
C HIS A 24 -4.63 -10.71 3.94
N GLU A 25 -5.21 -11.36 4.95
CA GLU A 25 -5.09 -12.82 5.12
C GLU A 25 -5.64 -13.61 3.93
N VAL A 26 -6.77 -13.17 3.37
CA VAL A 26 -7.37 -13.75 2.16
C VAL A 26 -6.42 -13.65 0.96
N THR A 27 -5.65 -12.56 0.82
CA THR A 27 -4.63 -12.44 -0.25
C THR A 27 -3.60 -13.56 -0.13
N ARG A 28 -3.04 -13.77 1.07
CA ARG A 28 -2.08 -14.86 1.31
C ARG A 28 -2.72 -16.23 1.05
N TYR A 29 -3.95 -16.43 1.52
CA TYR A 29 -4.68 -17.68 1.34
C TYR A 29 -4.92 -18.01 -0.14
N VAL A 30 -5.42 -17.05 -0.92
CA VAL A 30 -5.70 -17.24 -2.35
C VAL A 30 -4.41 -17.51 -3.13
N MET A 31 -3.32 -16.76 -2.88
CA MET A 31 -2.05 -17.00 -3.56
C MET A 31 -1.44 -18.36 -3.18
N ASN A 32 -1.54 -18.77 -1.90
CA ASN A 32 -1.11 -20.10 -1.48
C ASN A 32 -1.97 -21.20 -2.14
N TYR A 33 -3.27 -20.98 -2.28
CA TYR A 33 -4.15 -21.92 -2.96
C TYR A 33 -3.80 -22.05 -4.45
N ILE A 34 -3.56 -20.93 -5.15
CA ILE A 34 -3.08 -20.94 -6.54
C ILE A 34 -1.76 -21.72 -6.64
N ARG A 35 -0.80 -21.49 -5.75
CA ARG A 35 0.45 -22.26 -5.72
C ARG A 35 0.21 -23.77 -5.60
N LEU A 36 -0.72 -24.19 -4.73
CA LEU A 36 -1.07 -25.60 -4.57
C LEU A 36 -1.74 -26.18 -5.84
N LEU A 37 -2.62 -25.41 -6.50
CA LEU A 37 -3.22 -25.83 -7.77
C LEU A 37 -2.15 -26.09 -8.84
N LEU A 38 -1.18 -25.18 -8.96
CA LEU A 38 -0.07 -25.33 -9.91
C LEU A 38 0.83 -26.53 -9.56
N HIS A 39 1.09 -26.77 -8.27
CA HIS A 39 1.88 -27.92 -7.83
C HIS A 39 1.22 -29.26 -8.21
N HIS A 40 -0.11 -29.32 -8.19
CA HIS A 40 -0.88 -30.52 -8.55
C HIS A 40 -1.44 -30.48 -9.98
N ARG A 41 -0.88 -29.64 -10.87
CA ARG A 41 -1.40 -29.39 -12.22
C ARG A 41 -1.66 -30.66 -13.03
N SER A 42 -0.75 -31.63 -13.02
CA SER A 42 -0.89 -32.89 -13.76
C SER A 42 -2.06 -33.74 -13.24
N SER A 43 -2.17 -33.88 -11.91
CA SER A 43 -3.24 -34.67 -11.28
C SER A 43 -4.61 -34.02 -11.44
N ILE A 44 -4.67 -32.69 -11.28
CA ILE A 44 -5.90 -31.91 -11.48
C ILE A 44 -6.29 -31.94 -12.96
N GLY A 45 -5.32 -31.78 -13.87
CA GLY A 45 -5.55 -31.88 -15.31
C GLY A 45 -6.14 -33.23 -15.72
N PHE A 46 -5.67 -34.33 -15.12
CA PHE A 46 -6.23 -35.66 -15.34
C PHE A 46 -7.69 -35.79 -14.87
N ILE A 47 -8.01 -35.27 -13.67
CA ILE A 47 -9.38 -35.26 -13.12
C ILE A 47 -10.31 -34.39 -13.97
N LEU A 48 -9.84 -33.22 -14.41
CA LEU A 48 -10.62 -32.32 -15.26
C LEU A 48 -10.85 -32.90 -16.66
N ALA A 49 -9.84 -33.55 -17.24
CA ALA A 49 -9.95 -34.22 -18.55
C ALA A 49 -10.97 -35.37 -18.52
N HIS A 50 -11.07 -36.11 -17.41
CA HIS A 50 -12.07 -37.17 -17.23
C HIS A 50 -13.51 -36.65 -17.20
N ASN A 51 -13.72 -35.39 -16.83
CA ASN A 51 -15.06 -34.79 -16.74
C ASN A 51 -15.48 -34.04 -18.02
N ASP A 52 -14.54 -33.49 -18.82
CA ASP A 52 -14.86 -32.56 -19.93
C ASP A 52 -14.24 -32.89 -21.31
N GLY A 53 -13.57 -34.04 -21.47
CA GLY A 53 -12.96 -34.46 -22.74
C GLY A 53 -11.56 -33.85 -22.98
N GLU A 54 -10.70 -34.63 -23.66
CA GLU A 54 -9.23 -34.59 -23.57
C GLU A 54 -8.49 -33.28 -23.95
N ASN A 55 -9.15 -32.25 -24.50
CA ASN A 55 -8.48 -31.04 -25.00
C ASN A 55 -8.76 -29.75 -24.19
N LYS A 56 -9.45 -29.81 -23.05
CA LYS A 56 -9.82 -28.61 -22.26
C LYS A 56 -9.15 -28.45 -20.90
N SER A 57 -8.38 -29.44 -20.44
CA SER A 57 -7.97 -29.51 -19.02
C SER A 57 -6.91 -28.48 -18.62
N THR A 58 -5.94 -28.20 -19.49
CA THR A 58 -4.88 -27.21 -19.25
C THR A 58 -5.42 -25.78 -19.29
N ASP A 59 -6.18 -25.45 -20.33
CA ASP A 59 -6.87 -24.16 -20.47
C ASP A 59 -7.85 -23.93 -19.30
N SER A 60 -8.50 -25.00 -18.81
CA SER A 60 -9.38 -24.92 -17.65
C SER A 60 -8.67 -24.48 -16.37
N LEU A 61 -7.46 -25.00 -16.09
CA LEU A 61 -6.70 -24.60 -14.90
C LEU A 61 -6.16 -23.17 -15.02
N ASP A 62 -5.71 -22.77 -16.21
CA ASP A 62 -5.21 -21.42 -16.45
C ASP A 62 -6.35 -20.39 -16.29
N HIS A 63 -7.56 -20.71 -16.79
CA HIS A 63 -8.77 -19.91 -16.55
C HIS A 63 -9.16 -19.84 -15.08
N ILE A 64 -9.02 -20.95 -14.33
CA ILE A 64 -9.28 -20.96 -12.88
C ILE A 64 -8.33 -20.01 -12.15
N VAL A 65 -7.04 -19.99 -12.50
CA VAL A 65 -6.07 -19.08 -11.88
C VAL A 65 -6.40 -17.62 -12.20
N GLN A 66 -6.67 -17.29 -13.47
CA GLN A 66 -7.11 -15.95 -13.88
C GLN A 66 -8.33 -15.49 -13.08
N ASP A 67 -9.36 -16.34 -13.00
CA ASP A 67 -10.60 -16.06 -12.28
C ASP A 67 -10.37 -15.80 -10.78
N LEU A 68 -9.47 -16.55 -10.15
CA LEU A 68 -9.14 -16.38 -8.74
C LEU A 68 -8.42 -15.05 -8.48
N ILE A 69 -7.52 -14.64 -9.38
CA ILE A 69 -6.83 -13.35 -9.30
C ILE A 69 -7.82 -12.20 -9.49
N ILE A 70 -8.69 -12.27 -10.50
CA ILE A 70 -9.76 -11.27 -10.72
C ILE A 70 -10.68 -11.17 -9.50
N CYS A 71 -11.09 -12.31 -8.93
CA CYS A 71 -11.91 -12.32 -7.72
C CYS A 71 -11.18 -11.71 -6.51
N LEU A 72 -9.88 -11.96 -6.40
CA LEU A 72 -9.04 -11.41 -5.34
C LEU A 72 -8.91 -9.88 -5.48
N GLU A 73 -8.66 -9.37 -6.68
CA GLU A 73 -8.58 -7.93 -6.95
C GLU A 73 -9.91 -7.22 -6.66
N ALA A 74 -11.03 -7.77 -7.14
CA ALA A 74 -12.36 -7.22 -6.85
C ALA A 74 -12.65 -7.21 -5.34
N MET A 75 -12.18 -8.22 -4.62
CA MET A 75 -12.29 -8.32 -3.17
C MET A 75 -11.45 -7.25 -2.46
N LEU A 76 -10.19 -7.06 -2.90
CA LEU A 76 -9.29 -6.06 -2.34
C LEU A 76 -9.84 -4.64 -2.52
N ASN A 77 -10.41 -4.33 -3.69
CA ASN A 77 -11.04 -3.02 -3.91
C ASN A 77 -12.19 -2.77 -2.92
N ARG A 78 -13.08 -3.75 -2.73
CA ARG A 78 -14.16 -3.64 -1.73
C ARG A 78 -13.66 -3.54 -0.29
N ALA A 79 -12.58 -4.27 0.03
CA ALA A 79 -11.96 -4.20 1.35
C ALA A 79 -11.35 -2.81 1.59
N ALA A 80 -10.73 -2.20 0.57
CA ALA A 80 -10.19 -0.86 0.67
C ALA A 80 -11.28 0.18 1.01
N GLU A 81 -12.48 0.07 0.43
CA GLU A 81 -13.60 0.97 0.71
C GLU A 81 -14.05 1.00 2.18
N THR A 82 -13.61 0.04 3.01
CA THR A 82 -13.94 0.00 4.44
C THR A 82 -13.06 0.90 5.32
N TYR A 83 -11.93 1.41 4.82
CA TYR A 83 -11.11 2.36 5.55
C TYR A 83 -11.68 3.78 5.44
N ASP A 84 -11.67 4.52 6.55
CA ASP A 84 -12.19 5.89 6.62
C ASP A 84 -11.31 6.89 5.85
N SER A 85 -10.01 6.62 5.69
CA SER A 85 -9.05 7.56 5.12
C SER A 85 -8.48 7.05 3.79
N GLY A 86 -8.55 7.89 2.75
CA GLY A 86 -8.11 7.52 1.39
C GLY A 86 -6.63 7.18 1.28
N ASP A 87 -5.78 7.74 2.16
CA ASP A 87 -4.37 7.38 2.22
C ASP A 87 -4.15 5.94 2.68
N LEU A 88 -4.92 5.47 3.67
CA LEU A 88 -4.88 4.10 4.15
C LEU A 88 -5.47 3.12 3.11
N GLN A 89 -6.48 3.55 2.35
CA GLN A 89 -7.01 2.79 1.21
C GLN A 89 -5.91 2.53 0.16
N CYS A 90 -5.22 3.59 -0.27
CA CYS A 90 -4.13 3.49 -1.23
C CYS A 90 -2.97 2.64 -0.68
N PHE A 91 -2.60 2.85 0.60
CA PHE A 91 -1.55 2.08 1.26
C PHE A 91 -1.87 0.58 1.31
N PHE A 92 -3.13 0.24 1.61
CA PHE A 92 -3.62 -1.14 1.61
C PHE A 92 -3.58 -1.78 0.21
N LEU A 93 -4.06 -1.07 -0.80
CA LEU A 93 -4.06 -1.57 -2.18
C LEU A 93 -2.63 -1.77 -2.70
N MET A 94 -1.73 -0.81 -2.45
CA MET A 94 -0.30 -0.91 -2.78
C MET A 94 0.34 -2.18 -2.18
N ASN A 95 0.15 -2.42 -0.88
CA ASN A 95 0.72 -3.59 -0.19
C ASN A 95 0.21 -4.92 -0.76
N ASN A 96 -1.11 -5.02 -0.96
CA ASN A 96 -1.71 -6.27 -1.43
C ASN A 96 -1.39 -6.53 -2.90
N LEU A 97 -1.42 -5.49 -3.73
CA LEU A 97 -1.12 -5.62 -5.16
C LEU A 97 0.35 -5.97 -5.39
N HIS A 98 1.28 -5.33 -4.66
CA HIS A 98 2.69 -5.72 -4.69
C HIS A 98 2.91 -7.17 -4.29
N PHE A 99 2.22 -7.63 -3.23
CA PHE A 99 2.28 -9.03 -2.82
C PHE A 99 1.80 -9.97 -3.94
N VAL A 100 0.66 -9.68 -4.58
CA VAL A 100 0.13 -10.49 -5.68
C VAL A 100 1.11 -10.50 -6.87
N VAL A 101 1.64 -9.34 -7.27
CA VAL A 101 2.63 -9.24 -8.36
C VAL A 101 3.86 -10.09 -8.08
N LYS A 102 4.41 -10.03 -6.86
CA LYS A 102 5.55 -10.87 -6.45
C LYS A 102 5.25 -12.37 -6.55
N GLN A 103 4.05 -12.77 -6.14
CA GLN A 103 3.62 -14.17 -6.25
C GLN A 103 3.41 -14.59 -7.71
N VAL A 104 2.85 -13.73 -8.55
CA VAL A 104 2.68 -13.96 -9.99
C VAL A 104 4.03 -14.13 -10.68
N GLU A 105 5.00 -13.26 -10.38
CA GLU A 105 6.37 -13.37 -10.92
C GLU A 105 7.05 -14.65 -10.42
N GLY A 106 6.96 -14.96 -9.12
CA GLY A 106 7.61 -16.13 -8.51
C GLY A 106 7.00 -17.48 -8.89
N LEU A 107 5.73 -17.51 -9.30
CA LEU A 107 5.03 -18.70 -9.79
C LEU A 107 5.03 -18.80 -11.33
N GLU A 108 5.72 -17.88 -12.01
CA GLU A 108 5.79 -17.79 -13.48
C GLU A 108 4.39 -17.73 -14.14
N LEU A 109 3.46 -17.01 -13.49
CA LEU A 109 2.06 -16.93 -13.93
C LEU A 109 1.82 -15.91 -15.06
N SER A 110 2.82 -15.08 -15.38
CA SER A 110 2.72 -14.00 -16.36
C SER A 110 2.21 -14.44 -17.75
N PRO A 111 2.62 -15.60 -18.32
CA PRO A 111 2.11 -16.05 -19.62
C PRO A 111 0.60 -16.28 -19.63
N PHE A 112 0.02 -16.69 -18.51
CA PHE A 112 -1.42 -16.94 -18.40
C PHE A 112 -2.22 -15.65 -18.24
N LEU A 113 -1.66 -14.64 -17.59
CA LEU A 113 -2.37 -13.38 -17.31
C LEU A 113 -2.24 -12.34 -18.44
N GLY A 114 -1.30 -12.58 -19.37
CA GLY A 114 -0.96 -11.69 -20.47
C GLY A 114 0.35 -10.95 -20.22
N HIS A 115 1.12 -10.74 -21.29
CA HIS A 115 2.49 -10.20 -21.23
C HIS A 115 2.60 -8.81 -20.60
N THR A 116 1.53 -8.01 -20.60
CA THR A 116 1.50 -6.66 -20.01
C THR A 116 1.01 -6.64 -18.57
N TRP A 117 0.44 -7.73 -18.06
CA TRP A 117 -0.24 -7.76 -16.76
C TRP A 117 0.67 -7.27 -15.64
N VAL A 118 1.91 -7.77 -15.57
CA VAL A 118 2.88 -7.38 -14.53
C VAL A 118 3.20 -5.88 -14.59
N GLN A 119 3.41 -5.33 -15.79
CA GLN A 119 3.74 -3.91 -15.93
C GLN A 119 2.56 -3.03 -15.53
N VAL A 120 1.35 -3.33 -16.01
CA VAL A 120 0.14 -2.59 -15.65
C VAL A 120 -0.08 -2.56 -14.14
N HIS A 121 0.16 -3.67 -13.46
CA HIS A 121 0.00 -3.73 -12.01
C HIS A 121 1.12 -3.00 -11.25
N LYS A 122 2.34 -2.94 -11.79
CA LYS A 122 3.40 -2.08 -11.25
C LYS A 122 3.05 -0.60 -11.39
N ASP A 123 2.47 -0.20 -12.52
CA ASP A 123 2.01 1.18 -12.73
C ASP A 123 0.91 1.56 -11.72
N PHE A 124 -0.01 0.63 -11.41
CA PHE A 124 -1.01 0.84 -10.35
C PHE A 124 -0.37 0.93 -8.96
N ILE A 125 0.63 0.11 -8.64
CA ILE A 125 1.36 0.19 -7.36
C ILE A 125 1.99 1.57 -7.21
N ASP A 126 2.63 2.08 -8.26
CA ASP A 126 3.25 3.42 -8.27
C ASP A 126 2.19 4.51 -8.10
N GLN A 127 1.04 4.41 -8.77
CA GLN A 127 -0.07 5.35 -8.62
C GLN A 127 -0.64 5.36 -7.19
N PHE A 128 -0.83 4.18 -6.58
CA PHE A 128 -1.30 4.09 -5.20
C PHE A 128 -0.27 4.68 -4.23
N MET A 129 1.02 4.44 -4.45
CA MET A 129 2.08 5.03 -3.64
C MET A 129 2.08 6.57 -3.74
N GLU A 130 2.02 7.12 -4.95
CA GLU A 130 1.99 8.58 -5.16
C GLU A 130 0.76 9.20 -4.47
N THR A 131 -0.41 8.60 -4.67
CA THR A 131 -1.67 9.08 -4.06
C THR A 131 -1.62 9.01 -2.53
N TYR A 132 -1.12 7.92 -1.96
CA TYR A 132 -0.90 7.79 -0.52
C TYR A 132 0.03 8.90 0.00
N VAL A 133 1.18 9.10 -0.64
CA VAL A 133 2.18 10.10 -0.24
C VAL A 133 1.58 11.51 -0.29
N ASP A 134 0.77 11.80 -1.31
CA ASP A 134 0.09 13.08 -1.46
C ASP A 134 -0.99 13.31 -0.40
N LEU A 135 -1.84 12.32 -0.16
CA LEU A 135 -2.93 12.42 0.81
C LEU A 135 -2.41 12.52 2.25
N SER A 136 -1.43 11.71 2.64
CA SER A 136 -0.88 11.71 4.01
C SER A 136 0.04 12.89 4.29
N TRP A 137 0.96 13.20 3.37
CA TRP A 137 2.07 14.12 3.62
C TRP A 137 1.93 15.47 2.90
N GLY A 138 1.00 15.60 1.95
CA GLY A 138 0.64 16.87 1.32
C GLY A 138 0.18 17.94 2.33
N PRO A 139 -0.76 17.63 3.25
CA PRO A 139 -1.18 18.57 4.29
C PRO A 139 0.00 19.04 5.16
N VAL A 140 0.86 18.10 5.59
CA VAL A 140 2.06 18.38 6.39
C VAL A 140 2.96 19.39 5.70
N VAL A 141 3.28 19.17 4.43
CA VAL A 141 4.13 20.05 3.62
C VAL A 141 3.48 21.42 3.38
N SER A 142 2.18 21.46 3.09
CA SER A 142 1.45 22.71 2.82
C SER A 142 1.36 23.64 4.05
N SER A 143 1.49 23.09 5.27
CA SER A 143 1.54 23.90 6.49
C SER A 143 2.75 24.86 6.54
N LEU A 144 3.83 24.55 5.81
CA LEU A 144 5.01 25.41 5.72
C LEU A 144 4.78 26.67 4.88
N SER A 145 3.87 26.60 3.89
CA SER A 145 3.58 27.68 2.94
C SER A 145 2.26 28.41 3.20
N THR A 146 1.44 27.94 4.15
CA THR A 146 0.13 28.54 4.44
C THR A 146 0.29 29.99 4.93
N SER A 147 -0.37 30.92 4.23
CA SER A 147 -0.42 32.33 4.61
C SER A 147 -1.22 32.52 5.90
N ARG A 148 -0.77 33.44 6.76
CA ARG A 148 -1.49 33.77 8.00
C ARG A 148 -2.87 34.31 7.66
N SER A 149 -3.93 33.58 8.02
CA SER A 149 -5.28 34.12 8.02
C SER A 149 -5.31 35.43 8.84
N THR A 150 -5.80 36.51 8.24
CA THR A 150 -5.99 37.81 8.88
C THR A 150 -7.23 37.85 9.78
N LEU A 151 -8.04 36.80 9.80
CA LEU A 151 -9.26 36.69 10.59
C LEU A 151 -8.94 36.17 12.00
N GLY A 152 -8.97 37.08 12.99
CA GLY A 152 -8.99 36.74 14.41
C GLY A 152 -7.67 36.95 15.15
N ARG A 153 -7.35 38.21 15.49
CA ARG A 153 -6.16 38.62 16.28
C ARG A 153 -6.15 38.19 17.76
N CYS A 154 -7.15 37.45 18.23
CA CYS A 154 -7.31 37.16 19.67
C CYS A 154 -6.50 35.95 20.18
N PHE A 155 -5.98 35.09 19.29
CA PHE A 155 -5.14 33.95 19.68
C PHE A 155 -3.78 33.98 18.98
N ARG A 156 -2.70 33.70 19.72
CA ARG A 156 -1.36 33.48 19.14
C ARG A 156 -1.41 32.22 18.27
N GLN A 157 -1.56 32.41 16.96
CA GLN A 157 -1.50 31.31 16.00
C GLN A 157 -0.09 30.68 16.01
N PRO A 158 0.03 29.34 15.91
CA PRO A 158 1.32 28.69 15.79
C PRO A 158 2.06 29.20 14.54
N SER A 159 3.38 29.27 14.60
CA SER A 159 4.19 29.53 13.41
C SER A 159 4.01 28.43 12.37
N ASN A 160 4.36 28.69 11.11
CA ASN A 160 4.31 27.67 10.06
C ASN A 160 5.15 26.43 10.45
N THR A 161 6.34 26.62 11.03
CA THR A 161 7.14 25.53 11.62
C THR A 161 6.39 24.80 12.74
N GLY A 162 5.69 25.52 13.62
CA GLY A 162 4.91 24.91 14.69
C GLY A 162 3.75 24.06 14.18
N ARG A 163 3.03 24.54 13.15
CA ARG A 163 1.97 23.78 12.48
C ARG A 163 2.52 22.53 11.79
N PHE A 164 3.66 22.67 11.12
CA PHE A 164 4.38 21.54 10.52
C PHE A 164 4.71 20.49 11.57
N CYS A 165 5.33 20.86 12.69
CA CYS A 165 5.69 19.90 13.74
C CYS A 165 4.46 19.15 14.27
N LEU A 166 3.35 19.86 14.52
CA LEU A 166 2.11 19.24 15.01
C LEU A 166 1.51 18.26 14.00
N GLN A 167 1.48 18.63 12.72
CA GLN A 167 0.95 17.75 11.68
C GLN A 167 1.89 16.58 11.39
N PHE A 168 3.20 16.81 11.36
CA PHE A 168 4.21 15.77 11.22
C PHE A 168 4.07 14.73 12.34
N ASP A 169 4.04 15.17 13.60
CA ASP A 169 3.89 14.27 14.76
C ASP A 169 2.60 13.44 14.68
N SER A 170 1.49 14.09 14.33
CA SER A 170 0.18 13.42 14.22
C SER A 170 0.19 12.37 13.10
N THR A 171 0.66 12.75 11.90
CA THR A 171 0.76 11.83 10.76
C THR A 171 1.72 10.67 11.08
N TYR A 172 2.88 10.97 11.66
CA TYR A 172 3.86 9.97 12.06
C TYR A 172 3.27 8.97 13.05
N TYR A 173 2.67 9.46 14.14
CA TYR A 173 2.07 8.63 15.17
C TYR A 173 0.97 7.72 14.62
N ASN A 174 0.13 8.22 13.71
CA ASN A 174 -0.91 7.40 13.10
C ASN A 174 -0.34 6.28 12.21
N GLN A 175 0.83 6.51 11.60
CA GLN A 175 1.44 5.60 10.63
C GLN A 175 2.56 4.73 11.22
N GLU A 176 3.02 4.97 12.44
CA GLU A 176 4.16 4.25 13.04
C GLU A 176 3.93 2.74 13.14
N HIS A 177 2.66 2.33 13.26
CA HIS A 177 2.25 0.94 13.38
C HIS A 177 1.84 0.29 12.04
N TRP A 178 1.81 1.06 10.94
CA TRP A 178 1.54 0.52 9.62
C TRP A 178 2.69 -0.38 9.19
N LYS A 179 2.43 -1.32 8.28
CA LYS A 179 3.44 -2.30 7.87
C LYS A 179 3.46 -2.51 6.36
N VAL A 180 4.63 -2.35 5.76
CA VAL A 180 4.94 -2.86 4.41
C VAL A 180 5.77 -4.13 4.60
N GLU A 181 5.25 -5.28 4.17
CA GLU A 181 5.90 -6.57 4.43
C GLU A 181 7.20 -6.74 3.63
N ASP A 182 7.20 -6.36 2.35
CA ASP A 182 8.37 -6.46 1.47
C ASP A 182 9.39 -5.34 1.76
N PRO A 183 10.65 -5.68 2.13
CA PRO A 183 11.65 -4.67 2.49
C PRO A 183 12.01 -3.72 1.35
N LEU A 184 11.98 -4.19 0.09
CA LEU A 184 12.30 -3.37 -1.07
C LEU A 184 11.21 -2.32 -1.31
N LEU A 185 9.94 -2.72 -1.31
CA LEU A 185 8.82 -1.77 -1.38
C LEU A 185 8.85 -0.80 -0.20
N ARG A 186 9.11 -1.29 1.02
CA ARG A 186 9.19 -0.45 2.22
C ARG A 186 10.21 0.67 2.06
N GLU A 187 11.39 0.33 1.56
CA GLU A 187 12.46 1.31 1.31
C GLU A 187 12.05 2.34 0.25
N VAL A 188 11.40 1.90 -0.83
CA VAL A 188 10.89 2.81 -1.88
C VAL A 188 9.86 3.79 -1.31
N VAL A 189 8.88 3.30 -0.53
CA VAL A 189 7.85 4.13 0.09
C VAL A 189 8.45 5.13 1.08
N ARG A 190 9.39 4.69 1.93
CA ARG A 190 10.11 5.59 2.86
C ARG A 190 10.82 6.72 2.12
N ARG A 191 11.56 6.38 1.04
CA ARG A 191 12.24 7.40 0.23
C ARG A 191 11.27 8.37 -0.42
N ALA A 192 10.11 7.91 -0.91
CA ALA A 192 9.10 8.80 -1.48
C ALA A 192 8.58 9.81 -0.44
N VAL A 193 8.29 9.35 0.78
CA VAL A 193 7.90 10.21 1.91
C VAL A 193 9.02 11.18 2.29
N CYS A 194 10.24 10.68 2.49
CA CYS A 194 11.43 11.49 2.78
C CYS A 194 11.63 12.60 1.72
N ASN A 195 11.64 12.23 0.44
CA ASN A 195 11.83 13.17 -0.66
C ASN A 195 10.80 14.30 -0.62
N LYS A 196 9.53 14.00 -0.35
CA LYS A 196 8.47 15.01 -0.26
C LYS A 196 8.63 15.91 0.96
N VAL A 197 8.73 15.32 2.15
CA VAL A 197 8.72 16.05 3.43
C VAL A 197 10.02 16.84 3.62
N ILE A 198 11.17 16.19 3.42
CA ILE A 198 12.48 16.78 3.68
C ILE A 198 12.77 17.90 2.68
N SER A 199 12.47 17.70 1.39
CA SER A 199 12.72 18.75 0.38
C SER A 199 11.97 20.04 0.71
N ALA A 200 10.70 19.93 1.10
CA ALA A 200 9.90 21.08 1.50
C ALA A 200 10.41 21.72 2.80
N TYR A 201 10.70 20.90 3.81
CA TYR A 201 11.19 21.39 5.11
C TYR A 201 12.55 22.08 4.97
N GLN A 202 13.49 21.49 4.23
CA GLN A 202 14.81 22.08 3.96
C GLN A 202 14.69 23.43 3.25
N ALA A 203 13.80 23.54 2.26
CA ALA A 203 13.56 24.81 1.56
C ALA A 203 13.02 25.90 2.50
N HIS A 204 12.14 25.54 3.44
CA HIS A 204 11.66 26.45 4.48
C HIS A 204 12.77 26.80 5.48
N PHE A 205 13.48 25.80 6.00
CA PHE A 205 14.54 25.94 6.99
C PHE A 205 15.69 26.84 6.51
N LYS A 206 16.07 26.73 5.23
CA LYS A 206 17.08 27.60 4.60
C LYS A 206 16.67 29.08 4.55
N LYS A 207 15.37 29.38 4.47
CA LYS A 207 14.84 30.76 4.49
C LYS A 207 14.78 31.34 5.90
N SER A 208 14.68 30.49 6.93
CA SER A 208 14.68 30.92 8.34
C SER A 208 16.07 31.43 8.77
N GLY A 209 16.12 32.48 9.57
CA GLY A 209 17.38 33.03 10.10
C GLY A 209 18.07 32.11 11.11
N LYS A 210 19.40 32.22 11.27
CA LYS A 210 20.22 31.32 12.12
C LYS A 210 19.72 31.21 13.57
N VAL A 211 19.25 32.31 14.17
CA VAL A 211 18.73 32.33 15.54
C VAL A 211 17.42 31.53 15.66
N GLN A 212 16.57 31.56 14.64
CA GLN A 212 15.30 30.82 14.64
C GLN A 212 15.55 29.30 14.59
N ARG A 213 16.54 28.86 13.81
CA ARG A 213 16.89 27.45 13.63
C ARG A 213 17.36 26.77 14.92
N GLN A 214 17.97 27.51 15.84
CA GLN A 214 18.47 26.96 17.10
C GLN A 214 17.35 26.46 18.03
N TYR A 215 16.12 26.95 17.82
CA TYR A 215 14.94 26.57 18.61
C TYR A 215 13.96 25.68 17.84
N ASP A 216 14.31 25.28 16.61
CA ASP A 216 13.46 24.39 15.83
C ASP A 216 13.55 22.97 16.39
N ARG A 217 12.39 22.36 16.63
CA ARG A 217 12.27 21.00 17.20
C ARG A 217 12.89 19.91 16.31
N TYR A 218 12.89 20.15 15.00
CA TYR A 218 13.35 19.21 14.00
C TYR A 218 14.49 19.82 13.18
N THR A 219 15.50 19.01 12.89
CA THR A 219 16.43 19.27 11.79
C THR A 219 16.05 18.38 10.60
N PRO A 220 16.44 18.73 9.37
CA PRO A 220 16.22 17.87 8.21
C PRO A 220 16.72 16.43 8.42
N GLU A 221 17.87 16.26 9.07
CA GLU A 221 18.50 14.97 9.35
C GLU A 221 17.69 14.16 10.37
N LEU A 222 17.14 14.82 11.40
CA LEU A 222 16.29 14.15 12.39
C LEU A 222 14.98 13.65 11.78
N LEU A 223 14.37 14.45 10.89
CA LEU A 223 13.17 14.03 10.16
C LEU A 223 13.46 12.81 9.28
N GLU A 224 14.60 12.81 8.58
CA GLU A 224 15.02 11.69 7.76
C GLU A 224 15.14 10.40 8.56
N VAL A 225 15.87 10.44 9.68
CA VAL A 225 16.02 9.28 10.57
C VAL A 225 14.65 8.76 11.02
N GLN A 226 13.77 9.63 11.49
CA GLN A 226 12.43 9.21 11.95
C GLN A 226 11.60 8.58 10.83
N LEU A 227 11.53 9.21 9.66
CA LEU A 227 10.77 8.73 8.51
C LEU A 227 11.28 7.37 8.00
N MET A 228 12.60 7.15 8.06
CA MET A 228 13.20 5.88 7.70
C MET A 228 12.87 4.73 8.67
N HIS A 229 12.29 5.01 9.85
CA HIS A 229 11.78 3.99 10.76
C HIS A 229 10.31 3.60 10.51
N LEU A 230 9.55 4.36 9.70
CA LEU A 230 8.14 4.07 9.44
C LEU A 230 7.94 2.71 8.76
N PHE A 231 6.78 2.11 8.92
CA PHE A 231 6.34 0.91 8.18
C PHE A 231 7.01 -0.42 8.54
N GLU A 232 7.71 -0.52 9.67
CA GLU A 232 8.16 -1.81 10.23
C GLU A 232 6.99 -2.65 10.79
N GLY A 233 5.90 -1.98 11.19
CA GLY A 233 4.79 -2.56 11.94
C GLY A 233 5.05 -2.60 13.45
N ARG A 234 4.11 -3.14 14.21
CA ARG A 234 4.28 -3.34 15.67
C ARG A 234 5.49 -4.26 15.93
N PRO A 235 6.35 -3.94 16.92
CA PRO A 235 7.34 -4.89 17.42
C PRO A 235 6.61 -6.18 17.82
N GLY A 236 7.03 -7.30 17.24
CA GLY A 236 6.50 -8.63 17.56
C GLY A 236 7.01 -9.16 18.89
#